data_AF-A0A8S3TQF6-F1
#
_entry.id   AF-A0A8S3TQF6-F1
#
_cell.length_a   1.000
_cell.length_b   1.000
_cell.length_c   1.000
_cell.angle_alpha   90.00
_cell.angle_beta   90.00
_cell.angle_gamma   90.00
#
_symmetry.space_group_name_H-M   'P 1'
#
loop_
_entity.id
_entity.type
_entity.pdbx_description
1 polymer ?
#
loop_
_entity_poly.entity_id
_entity_poly.type
_entity_poly.pdbx_seq_one_letter_code
_entity_poly.pdbx_strand_id
1 'polypeptide(L)'
;MEDAKESIKLKSDWPKGFFRKGEVEFAVGNYTLAMMAYKQAELIDPTDQGIKVAMLKTTKEVIRVRKEERRQPWLYGGGGLLIGFIIVLADQCLTDKPSIQNIVLQILLIIVFGGMGLLVLKTYKFVIESQQSSLLEEPVDLMKAMNGEDDLPETSSTETKETDKKPHRKGGVGSARQRYKMGKS
;
A
#
# COMPACT_ATOMS: atom_id res chain seq x y z
N MET A 1 11.24 1.15 5.24
CA MET A 1 11.50 0.36 4.00
C MET A 1 12.97 0.47 3.58
N GLU A 2 13.73 1.35 4.26
CA GLU A 2 15.14 1.66 4.02
C GLU A 2 16.04 0.44 4.00
N ASP A 3 15.96 -0.44 5.00
CA ASP A 3 16.85 -1.58 5.16
C ASP A 3 16.97 -2.43 3.88
N ALA A 4 15.85 -2.64 3.19
CA ALA A 4 15.80 -3.42 1.97
C ALA A 4 16.35 -2.65 0.76
N LYS A 5 16.07 -1.34 0.65
CA LYS A 5 16.58 -0.48 -0.43
C LYS A 5 18.10 -0.29 -0.30
N GLU A 6 18.60 -0.05 0.90
CA GLU A 6 20.04 0.07 1.18
C GLU A 6 20.77 -1.26 0.95
N SER A 7 20.17 -2.39 1.35
CA SER A 7 20.73 -3.72 1.08
C SER A 7 20.89 -3.98 -0.43
N ILE A 8 19.91 -3.56 -1.24
CA ILE A 8 19.97 -3.69 -2.72
C ILE A 8 21.06 -2.77 -3.31
N LYS A 9 21.21 -1.55 -2.77
CA LYS A 9 22.28 -0.62 -3.19
C LYS A 9 23.67 -1.15 -2.85
N LEU A 10 23.81 -1.83 -1.71
CA LEU A 10 25.09 -2.37 -1.24
C LEU A 10 25.46 -3.70 -1.93
N LYS A 11 24.48 -4.59 -2.17
CA LYS A 11 24.66 -5.85 -2.90
C LYS A 11 23.43 -6.16 -3.76
N SER A 12 23.55 -5.93 -5.06
CA SER A 12 22.52 -6.26 -6.05
C SER A 12 22.25 -7.77 -6.18
N ASP A 13 23.17 -8.61 -5.72
CA ASP A 13 23.14 -10.05 -5.95
C ASP A 13 22.60 -10.83 -4.73
N TRP A 14 21.95 -10.14 -3.79
CA TRP A 14 21.43 -10.76 -2.56
C TRP A 14 19.93 -11.07 -2.66
N PRO A 15 19.53 -12.33 -2.93
CA PRO A 15 18.13 -12.67 -3.20
C PRO A 15 17.21 -12.45 -1.98
N LYS A 16 17.75 -12.59 -0.76
CA LYS A 16 17.00 -12.38 0.49
C LYS A 16 16.60 -10.92 0.72
N GLY A 17 17.36 -9.96 0.19
CA GLY A 17 17.02 -8.53 0.26
C GLY A 17 15.78 -8.21 -0.57
N PHE A 18 15.74 -8.71 -1.80
CA PHE A 18 14.57 -8.59 -2.68
C PHE A 18 13.36 -9.34 -2.13
N PHE A 19 13.56 -10.52 -1.54
CA PHE A 19 12.47 -11.25 -0.87
C PHE A 19 11.83 -10.43 0.25
N ARG A 20 12.64 -9.84 1.14
CA ARG A 20 12.14 -8.96 2.22
C ARG A 20 11.45 -7.71 1.69
N LYS A 21 11.98 -7.09 0.63
CA LYS A 21 11.32 -5.98 -0.06
C LYS A 21 9.93 -6.41 -0.54
N GLY A 22 9.83 -7.57 -1.18
CA GLY A 22 8.57 -8.14 -1.65
C GLY A 22 7.57 -8.39 -0.52
N GLU A 23 8.01 -8.89 0.63
CA GLU A 23 7.14 -9.10 1.80
C GLU A 23 6.57 -7.78 2.36
N VAL A 24 7.38 -6.71 2.41
CA VAL A 24 6.90 -5.39 2.85
C VAL A 24 5.89 -4.82 1.86
N GLU A 25 6.19 -4.87 0.55
CA GLU A 25 5.27 -4.43 -0.51
C GLU A 25 3.96 -5.24 -0.49
N PHE A 26 4.05 -6.55 -0.23
CA PHE A 26 2.90 -7.42 -0.08
C PHE A 26 2.05 -7.02 1.14
N ALA A 27 2.68 -6.69 2.27
CA ALA A 27 1.99 -6.28 3.49
C ALA A 27 1.27 -4.93 3.34
N VAL A 28 1.82 -4.00 2.55
CA VAL A 28 1.20 -2.70 2.24
C VAL A 28 0.06 -2.83 1.22
N GLY A 29 -0.04 -3.98 0.54
CA GLY A 29 -1.07 -4.26 -0.48
C GLY A 29 -0.65 -3.89 -1.90
N ASN A 30 0.62 -3.54 -2.11
CA ASN A 30 1.20 -3.26 -3.42
C ASN A 30 1.66 -4.57 -4.09
N TYR A 31 0.70 -5.42 -4.45
CA TYR A 31 0.98 -6.76 -4.98
C TYR A 31 1.76 -6.74 -6.32
N THR A 32 1.64 -5.68 -7.11
CA THR A 32 2.39 -5.50 -8.37
C THR A 32 3.88 -5.29 -8.11
N LEU A 33 4.24 -4.40 -7.19
CA LEU A 33 5.62 -4.16 -6.77
C LEU A 33 6.20 -5.36 -6.03
N ALA A 34 5.41 -6.01 -5.17
CA ALA A 34 5.80 -7.25 -4.51
C ALA A 34 6.17 -8.34 -5.53
N MET A 35 5.34 -8.54 -6.56
CA MET A 35 5.62 -9.48 -7.65
C MET A 35 6.92 -9.16 -8.39
N MET A 36 7.20 -7.88 -8.66
CA MET A 36 8.45 -7.46 -9.31
C MET A 36 9.67 -7.77 -8.43
N ALA A 37 9.58 -7.49 -7.13
CA ALA A 37 10.65 -7.80 -6.18
C ALA A 37 10.92 -9.30 -6.08
N TYR A 38 9.87 -10.14 -6.01
CA TYR A 38 10.05 -11.60 -6.00
C TYR A 38 10.61 -12.14 -7.31
N LYS A 39 10.18 -11.61 -8.46
CA LYS A 39 10.77 -11.98 -9.77
C LYS A 39 12.25 -11.65 -9.84
N GLN A 40 12.65 -10.49 -9.29
CA GLN A 40 14.07 -10.13 -9.22
C GLN A 40 14.86 -11.06 -8.29
N ALA A 41 14.26 -11.50 -7.19
CA ALA A 41 14.86 -12.52 -6.33
C ALA A 41 14.99 -13.88 -7.04
N GLU A 42 13.99 -14.29 -7.84
CA GLU A 42 14.00 -15.53 -8.62
C GLU A 42 15.07 -15.53 -9.72
N LEU A 43 15.33 -14.38 -10.36
CA LEU A 43 16.41 -14.25 -11.33
C LEU A 43 17.79 -14.48 -10.70
N ILE A 44 17.97 -14.13 -9.43
CA ILE A 44 19.22 -14.31 -8.69
C ILE A 44 19.33 -15.74 -8.13
N ASP A 45 18.24 -16.28 -7.57
CA ASP A 45 18.17 -17.65 -7.05
C ASP A 45 16.88 -18.36 -7.53
N PRO A 46 16.93 -19.05 -8.69
CA PRO A 46 15.78 -19.77 -9.24
C PRO A 46 15.49 -21.09 -8.54
N THR A 47 16.37 -21.53 -7.64
CA THR A 47 16.27 -22.83 -6.95
C THR A 47 15.44 -22.72 -5.67
N ASP A 48 15.36 -21.52 -5.08
CA ASP A 48 14.61 -21.29 -3.85
C ASP A 48 13.10 -21.49 -4.04
N GLN A 49 12.55 -22.48 -3.35
CA GLN A 49 11.11 -22.76 -3.34
C GLN A 49 10.31 -21.70 -2.58
N GLY A 50 10.92 -21.00 -1.60
CA GLY A 50 10.25 -19.96 -0.83
C GLY A 50 9.80 -18.79 -1.70
N ILE A 51 10.63 -18.38 -2.66
CA ILE A 51 10.33 -17.30 -3.61
C ILE A 51 9.15 -17.70 -4.51
N LYS A 52 9.15 -18.94 -5.01
CA LYS A 52 8.07 -19.47 -5.86
C LYS A 52 6.73 -19.51 -5.11
N VAL A 53 6.72 -19.95 -3.86
CA VAL A 53 5.52 -19.96 -3.01
C VAL A 53 5.00 -18.54 -2.78
N ALA A 54 5.88 -17.57 -2.52
CA ALA A 54 5.50 -16.17 -2.35
C ALA A 54 4.91 -15.56 -3.64
N MET A 55 5.46 -15.88 -4.81
CA MET A 55 4.93 -15.45 -6.11
C MET A 55 3.55 -16.05 -6.39
N LEU A 56 3.33 -17.33 -6.11
CA LEU A 56 2.02 -17.96 -6.27
C LEU A 56 0.96 -17.29 -5.38
N LYS A 57 1.30 -17.03 -4.12
CA LYS A 57 0.45 -16.29 -3.18
C LYS A 57 0.11 -14.90 -3.72
N THR A 58 1.12 -14.16 -4.17
CA THR A 58 0.96 -12.81 -4.71
C THR A 58 0.09 -12.80 -5.97
N THR A 59 0.29 -13.76 -6.88
CA THR A 59 -0.53 -13.90 -8.09
C THR A 59 -2.00 -14.12 -7.74
N LYS A 60 -2.28 -14.94 -6.74
CA LYS A 60 -3.64 -15.20 -6.26
C LYS A 60 -4.31 -13.92 -5.75
N GLU A 61 -3.59 -13.11 -4.98
CA GLU A 61 -4.12 -11.83 -4.49
C GLU A 61 -4.30 -10.79 -5.61
N VAL A 62 -3.38 -10.71 -6.57
CA VAL A 62 -3.56 -9.85 -7.77
C VAL A 62 -4.84 -10.21 -8.52
N ILE A 63 -5.13 -11.50 -8.69
CA ILE A 63 -6.35 -11.96 -9.35
C ILE A 63 -7.58 -11.60 -8.52
N ARG A 64 -7.52 -11.75 -7.18
CA ARG A 64 -8.62 -11.38 -6.28
C ARG A 64 -8.92 -9.88 -6.38
N VAL A 65 -7.91 -9.03 -6.23
CA VAL A 65 -8.05 -7.57 -6.33
C VAL A 65 -8.60 -7.16 -7.70
N ARG A 66 -8.04 -7.69 -8.79
CA ARG A 66 -8.52 -7.39 -10.16
C ARG A 66 -9.98 -7.82 -10.37
N LYS A 67 -10.42 -8.91 -9.74
CA LYS A 67 -11.81 -9.38 -9.82
C LYS A 67 -12.74 -8.44 -9.06
N GLU A 68 -12.32 -7.95 -7.90
CA GLU A 68 -13.06 -6.97 -7.10
C GLU A 68 -13.16 -5.64 -7.84
N GLU A 69 -12.06 -5.14 -8.40
CA GLU A 69 -12.01 -3.92 -9.21
C GLU A 69 -12.96 -3.96 -10.40
N ARG A 70 -13.09 -5.11 -11.08
CA ARG A 70 -14.07 -5.24 -12.18
C ARG A 70 -15.51 -5.18 -11.71
N ARG A 71 -15.81 -5.65 -10.49
CA ARG A 71 -17.19 -5.67 -9.95
C ARG A 71 -17.59 -4.32 -9.37
N GLN A 72 -16.65 -3.57 -8.81
CA GLN A 72 -16.90 -2.27 -8.22
C GLN A 72 -17.68 -1.30 -9.13
N PRO A 73 -17.28 -0.98 -10.37
CA PRO A 73 -18.01 0.01 -11.18
C PRO A 73 -19.46 -0.40 -11.46
N TRP A 74 -19.75 -1.71 -11.57
CA TRP A 74 -21.09 -2.20 -11.82
C TRP A 74 -22.01 -2.08 -10.60
N LEU A 75 -21.47 -2.36 -9.40
CA LEU A 75 -22.23 -2.23 -8.15
C LEU A 75 -22.62 -0.77 -7.87
N TYR A 76 -21.68 0.17 -8.02
CA TYR A 76 -21.94 1.57 -7.68
C TYR A 76 -22.60 2.35 -8.83
N GLY A 77 -22.27 2.07 -10.08
CA GLY A 77 -22.97 2.63 -11.23
C GLY A 77 -24.42 2.14 -11.29
N GLY A 78 -24.64 0.82 -11.10
CA GLY A 78 -25.97 0.23 -11.05
C GLY A 78 -26.80 0.70 -9.85
N GLY A 79 -26.19 0.76 -8.66
CA GLY A 79 -26.85 1.25 -7.44
C GLY A 79 -27.25 2.72 -7.55
N GLY A 80 -26.39 3.58 -8.08
CA GLY A 80 -26.69 5.00 -8.31
C GLY A 80 -27.80 5.22 -9.34
N LEU A 81 -27.82 4.42 -10.41
CA LEU A 81 -28.89 4.45 -11.41
C LEU A 81 -30.25 4.06 -10.80
N LEU A 82 -30.26 3.01 -9.96
CA LEU A 82 -31.47 2.50 -9.31
C LEU A 82 -32.03 3.51 -8.31
N ILE A 83 -31.17 4.14 -7.51
CA ILE A 83 -31.55 5.23 -6.60
C ILE A 83 -32.11 6.43 -7.38
N GLY A 84 -31.44 6.84 -8.47
CA GLY A 84 -31.93 7.91 -9.33
C GLY A 84 -33.31 7.61 -9.92
N PHE A 85 -33.56 6.38 -10.34
CA PHE A 85 -34.86 5.93 -10.85
C PHE A 85 -35.96 5.97 -9.78
N ILE A 86 -35.66 5.52 -8.55
CA ILE A 86 -36.60 5.60 -7.43
C ILE A 86 -36.97 7.06 -7.13
N ILE A 87 -36.02 7.98 -7.17
CA ILE A 87 -36.27 9.42 -6.95
C ILE A 87 -37.23 9.97 -8.02
N VAL A 88 -37.01 9.64 -9.29
CA VAL A 88 -37.90 10.07 -10.39
C VAL A 88 -39.30 9.49 -10.24
N LEU A 89 -39.41 8.21 -9.86
CA LEU A 89 -40.71 7.57 -9.60
C LEU A 89 -41.42 8.20 -8.39
N ALA A 90 -40.70 8.53 -7.33
CA ALA A 90 -41.25 9.17 -6.15
C ALA A 90 -41.79 10.57 -6.50
N ASP A 91 -41.06 11.35 -7.30
CA ASP A 91 -41.50 12.66 -7.80
C ASP A 91 -42.77 12.56 -8.68
N GLN A 92 -42.85 11.52 -9.52
CA GLN A 92 -44.04 11.24 -10.34
C GLN A 92 -45.24 10.73 -9.52
N CYS A 93 -45.00 10.06 -8.40
CA CYS A 93 -46.06 9.47 -7.57
C CYS A 93 -46.63 10.46 -6.54
N LEU A 94 -45.79 11.38 -6.03
CA LEU A 94 -46.15 12.33 -4.97
C LEU A 94 -46.62 13.69 -5.49
N THR A 95 -46.32 14.05 -6.75
CA THR A 95 -46.64 15.39 -7.29
C THR A 95 -47.76 15.32 -8.32
N ASP A 96 -48.94 15.88 -8.00
CA ASP A 96 -50.12 15.92 -8.88
C ASP A 96 -49.89 16.63 -10.23
N LYS A 97 -48.87 17.49 -10.30
CA LYS A 97 -48.39 18.10 -11.54
C LYS A 97 -46.92 17.74 -11.68
N PRO A 98 -46.50 16.90 -12.64
CA PRO A 98 -45.09 16.54 -12.78
C PRO A 98 -44.27 17.81 -12.97
N SER A 99 -43.45 18.18 -11.97
CA SER A 99 -42.60 19.38 -12.02
C SER A 99 -41.59 19.28 -13.17
N ILE A 100 -41.23 18.05 -13.51
CA ILE A 100 -40.36 17.69 -14.62
C ILE A 100 -41.19 17.13 -15.78
N GLN A 101 -41.84 18.00 -16.55
CA GLN A 101 -42.56 17.61 -17.77
C GLN A 101 -41.63 17.08 -18.87
N ASN A 102 -40.36 17.51 -18.86
CA ASN A 102 -39.37 17.13 -19.86
C ASN A 102 -38.72 15.80 -19.51
N ILE A 103 -38.98 14.76 -20.30
CA ILE A 103 -38.31 13.44 -20.23
C ILE A 103 -36.78 13.57 -20.24
N VAL A 104 -36.24 14.54 -20.97
CA VAL A 104 -34.80 14.81 -21.04
C VAL A 104 -34.21 15.13 -19.66
N LEU A 105 -34.91 15.93 -18.85
CA LEU A 105 -34.42 16.32 -17.52
C LEU A 105 -34.45 15.15 -16.55
N GLN A 106 -35.43 14.23 -16.67
CA GLN A 106 -35.50 13.00 -15.87
C GLN A 106 -34.31 12.08 -16.16
N ILE A 107 -34.00 11.87 -17.45
CA ILE A 107 -32.86 11.05 -17.88
C ILE A 107 -31.54 11.67 -17.40
N LEU A 108 -31.41 13.00 -17.50
CA LEU A 108 -30.24 13.72 -17.01
C LEU A 108 -30.02 13.52 -15.50
N LEU A 109 -31.09 13.58 -14.71
CA LEU A 109 -31.05 13.38 -13.25
C LEU A 109 -30.53 11.98 -12.89
N ILE A 110 -31.02 10.95 -13.58
CA ILE A 110 -30.59 9.56 -13.39
C ILE A 110 -29.11 9.39 -13.75
N ILE A 111 -28.67 9.98 -14.86
CA ILE A 111 -27.26 9.94 -15.28
C ILE A 111 -26.36 10.65 -14.27
N VAL A 112 -26.79 11.79 -13.71
CA VAL A 112 -26.03 12.53 -12.69
C VAL A 112 -25.85 11.68 -11.42
N PHE A 113 -26.89 11.02 -10.93
CA PHE A 113 -26.77 10.13 -9.77
C PHE A 113 -25.89 8.90 -10.03
N GLY A 114 -25.99 8.28 -11.22
CA GLY A 114 -25.09 7.20 -11.63
C GLY A 114 -23.63 7.67 -11.73
N GLY A 115 -23.40 8.85 -12.30
CA GLY A 115 -22.07 9.47 -12.42
C GLY A 115 -21.45 9.84 -11.08
N MET A 116 -22.23 10.41 -10.16
CA MET A 116 -21.77 10.72 -8.80
C MET A 116 -21.34 9.46 -8.05
N GLY A 117 -22.07 8.35 -8.19
CA GLY A 117 -21.69 7.07 -7.58
C GLY A 117 -20.31 6.57 -8.02
N LEU A 118 -19.95 6.78 -9.29
CA LEU A 118 -18.63 6.43 -9.82
C LEU A 118 -17.54 7.43 -9.37
N LEU A 119 -17.87 8.71 -9.24
CA LEU A 119 -16.94 9.75 -8.80
C LEU A 119 -16.48 9.51 -7.35
N VAL A 120 -17.41 9.20 -6.45
CA VAL A 120 -17.10 8.86 -5.04
C VAL A 120 -16.19 7.63 -4.95
N LEU A 121 -16.37 6.66 -5.86
CA LEU A 121 -15.47 5.51 -5.93
C LEU A 121 -14.07 5.89 -6.33
N LYS A 122 -13.96 6.73 -7.35
CA LYS A 122 -12.66 7.15 -7.88
C LYS A 122 -11.88 7.96 -6.85
N THR A 123 -12.55 8.83 -6.09
CA THR A 123 -11.92 9.57 -4.99
C THR A 123 -11.52 8.66 -3.84
N TYR A 124 -12.39 7.73 -3.43
CA TYR A 124 -12.06 6.74 -2.38
C TYR A 124 -10.85 5.88 -2.76
N LYS A 125 -10.84 5.37 -4.00
CA LYS A 125 -9.72 4.57 -4.51
C LYS A 125 -8.42 5.37 -4.54
N PHE A 126 -8.50 6.63 -5.00
CA PHE A 126 -7.36 7.54 -5.04
C PHE A 126 -6.77 7.79 -3.64
N VAL A 127 -7.62 7.97 -2.63
CA VAL A 127 -7.16 8.15 -1.25
C VAL A 127 -6.47 6.88 -0.72
N ILE A 128 -7.00 5.68 -0.99
CA ILE A 128 -6.37 4.42 -0.58
C ILE A 128 -4.99 4.25 -1.22
N GLU A 129 -4.90 4.45 -2.53
CA GLU A 129 -3.65 4.27 -3.29
C GLU A 129 -2.60 5.32 -2.87
N SER A 130 -3.06 6.53 -2.52
CA SER A 130 -2.20 7.57 -1.95
C SER A 130 -1.64 7.16 -0.58
N GLN A 131 -2.46 6.58 0.32
CA GLN A 131 -1.97 6.11 1.62
C GLN A 131 -0.94 5.00 1.45
N GLN A 132 -1.15 4.06 0.53
CA GLN A 132 -0.19 2.99 0.25
C GLN A 132 1.15 3.51 -0.26
N SER A 133 1.13 4.54 -1.11
CA SER A 133 2.34 5.17 -1.64
C SER A 133 3.08 5.96 -0.54
N SER A 134 2.34 6.69 0.29
CA SER A 134 2.88 7.46 1.43
C SER A 134 3.35 6.57 2.59
N LEU A 135 2.90 5.33 2.72
CA LEU A 135 3.40 4.38 3.73
C LEU A 135 4.78 3.81 3.39
N LEU A 136 5.22 3.94 2.14
CA LEU A 136 6.52 3.46 1.65
C LEU A 136 7.58 4.56 1.54
N GLU A 137 7.15 5.81 1.59
CA GLU A 137 7.98 7.01 1.73
C GLU A 137 8.05 7.37 3.20
N GLU A 138 9.26 7.59 3.73
CA GLU A 138 9.41 7.99 5.12
C GLU A 138 8.63 9.28 5.38
N PRO A 139 7.84 9.39 6.48
CA PRO A 139 7.33 10.68 6.90
C PRO A 139 8.52 11.63 7.02
N VAL A 140 8.40 12.84 6.46
CA VAL A 140 9.42 13.89 6.57
C VAL A 140 9.98 13.84 7.98
N ASP A 141 11.27 13.59 8.05
CA ASP A 141 12.03 13.34 9.26
C ASP A 141 11.90 14.59 10.17
N LEU A 142 10.80 14.64 10.93
CA LEU A 142 10.43 15.76 11.81
C LEU A 142 11.50 15.95 12.90
N MET A 143 12.26 14.89 13.18
CA MET A 143 13.48 14.93 14.00
C MET A 143 14.63 15.68 13.33
N LYS A 144 14.74 15.63 12.00
CA LYS A 144 15.75 16.36 11.21
C LYS A 144 15.35 17.81 10.94
N ALA A 145 14.05 18.10 10.83
CA ALA A 145 13.53 19.45 10.64
C ALA A 145 13.44 20.25 11.97
N MET A 146 13.30 19.58 13.12
CA MET A 146 13.32 20.24 14.45
C MET A 146 14.73 20.42 15.02
N ASN A 147 15.72 19.62 14.57
CA ASN A 147 17.14 19.82 14.87
C ASN A 147 17.78 20.76 13.84
N GLY A 148 17.13 21.90 13.57
CA GLY A 148 17.78 23.01 12.88
C GLY A 148 18.85 23.60 13.78
N GLU A 149 20.09 23.17 13.59
CA GLU A 149 21.25 24.03 13.82
C GLU A 149 21.78 24.45 12.44
N ASP A 150 21.98 25.75 12.33
CA ASP A 150 22.24 26.52 11.13
C ASP A 150 23.62 26.23 10.49
N ASP A 151 23.66 26.45 9.17
CA ASP A 151 24.77 26.93 8.35
C ASP A 151 25.96 26.03 7.89
N LEU A 152 25.93 25.78 6.57
CA LEU A 152 26.99 25.91 5.54
C LEU A 152 28.09 24.82 5.34
N PRO A 153 28.66 24.73 4.11
CA PRO A 153 29.26 23.52 3.54
C PRO A 153 30.79 23.50 3.61
N GLU A 154 31.40 22.30 3.52
CA GLU A 154 32.62 21.98 2.74
C GLU A 154 33.43 20.78 3.29
N THR A 155 33.73 19.87 2.37
CA THR A 155 35.03 19.23 2.07
C THR A 155 35.87 18.54 3.16
N SER A 156 36.05 17.23 2.94
CA SER A 156 37.29 16.44 3.02
C SER A 156 38.22 16.49 4.25
N SER A 157 38.42 15.29 4.79
CA SER A 157 39.70 14.67 5.20
C SER A 157 40.47 15.19 6.45
N THR A 158 40.49 14.30 7.46
CA THR A 158 41.71 13.70 8.06
C THR A 158 42.38 14.38 9.27
N GLU A 159 42.60 13.53 10.31
CA GLU A 159 43.53 13.61 11.47
C GLU A 159 43.23 14.64 12.59
N THR A 160 43.48 14.44 13.90
CA THR A 160 43.89 13.32 14.79
C THR A 160 43.93 13.87 16.24
N LYS A 161 43.67 13.02 17.26
CA LYS A 161 44.00 13.10 18.73
C LYS A 161 43.22 14.11 19.62
N GLU A 162 42.95 13.90 20.91
CA GLU A 162 42.96 12.79 21.89
C GLU A 162 42.45 13.37 23.25
N THR A 163 42.01 12.50 24.18
CA THR A 163 41.73 12.69 25.65
C THR A 163 40.32 13.21 26.05
N ASP A 164 39.57 12.70 27.05
CA ASP A 164 39.87 11.90 28.24
C ASP A 164 38.60 11.14 28.83
N LYS A 165 38.81 9.91 29.36
CA LYS A 165 38.10 9.08 30.39
C LYS A 165 36.61 8.60 30.38
N LYS A 166 36.43 7.31 29.98
CA LYS A 166 35.76 6.06 30.52
C LYS A 166 34.82 6.04 31.78
N PRO A 167 33.94 5.02 32.02
CA PRO A 167 34.11 3.58 31.68
C PRO A 167 32.92 2.71 31.18
N HIS A 168 33.33 1.50 30.78
CA HIS A 168 32.67 0.28 30.28
C HIS A 168 31.37 -0.23 30.95
N ARG A 169 30.51 -0.91 30.17
CA ARG A 169 30.10 -2.31 30.46
C ARG A 169 29.66 -3.10 29.22
N LYS A 170 30.23 -4.32 29.09
CA LYS A 170 29.97 -5.37 28.09
C LYS A 170 28.92 -6.38 28.62
N GLY A 171 28.25 -7.07 27.70
CA GLY A 171 27.65 -8.40 27.89
C GLY A 171 26.12 -8.37 27.98
N GLY A 172 25.35 -9.24 27.34
CA GLY A 172 25.71 -10.50 26.70
C GLY A 172 24.55 -11.11 25.92
N VAL A 173 24.92 -12.16 25.18
CA VAL A 173 24.11 -12.97 24.28
C VAL A 173 23.17 -13.90 25.06
N GLY A 174 21.95 -14.12 24.54
CA GLY A 174 21.28 -15.42 24.59
C GLY A 174 19.96 -15.53 25.36
N SER A 175 18.85 -15.69 24.63
CA SER A 175 17.78 -16.65 24.98
C SER A 175 16.77 -16.70 23.82
N ALA A 176 16.70 -17.76 23.04
CA ALA A 176 16.28 -19.14 23.34
C ALA A 176 14.83 -19.36 22.87
N ARG A 177 14.73 -20.16 21.81
CA ARG A 177 13.51 -20.77 21.29
C ARG A 177 12.83 -21.59 22.39
N GLN A 178 11.52 -21.49 22.52
CA GLN A 178 10.71 -22.52 23.16
C GLN A 178 9.65 -23.03 22.18
N ARG A 179 9.84 -24.28 21.73
CA ARG A 179 8.82 -25.13 21.10
C ARG A 179 8.55 -26.30 22.05
N TYR A 180 7.26 -26.47 22.33
CA TYR A 180 6.49 -27.71 22.61
C TYR A 180 7.05 -28.79 23.54
N LYS A 181 6.22 -29.21 24.51
CA LYS A 181 5.66 -30.58 24.60
C LYS A 181 4.56 -30.71 25.67
N MET A 182 3.41 -31.23 25.21
CA MET A 182 2.47 -32.20 25.81
C MET A 182 2.42 -32.41 27.34
N GLY A 183 1.19 -32.49 27.86
CA GLY A 183 0.83 -33.24 29.06
C GLY A 183 -0.64 -33.67 29.02
N LYS A 184 -0.89 -34.98 28.88
CA LYS A 184 -2.19 -35.63 29.14
C LYS A 184 -2.49 -35.60 30.63
N SER A 185 -3.77 -35.52 30.97
CA SER A 185 -4.39 -36.30 32.05
C SER A 185 -5.81 -36.65 31.64
#